data_AF-A0A9D1EXS9-F1
#
_entry.id   AF-A0A9D1EXS9-F1
#
_cell.length_a   1.000
_cell.length_b   1.000
_cell.length_c   1.000
_cell.angle_alpha   90.00
_cell.angle_beta   90.00
_cell.angle_gamma   90.00
#
_symmetry.space_group_name_H-M   'P 1'
#
loop_
_entity.id
_entity.type
_entity.pdbx_description
1 polymer ?
#
loop_
_entity_poly.entity_id
_entity_poly.type
_entity_poly.pdbx_seq_one_letter_code
_entity_poly.pdbx_strand_id
1 'polypeptide(L)'
;MVFTELLEHIDFKEAKTVDEGIAFAKNVLKIGEVDKGFTLDAINFANKGLVEAANANKGKLFMPKKMYYRDMGKDALAGVIKEIQSPHFGSLSINKQYFEHETLDKYINNCLGIGKKETTASAAKAASSATAKAKDDFCFICQVDNNILDMIKRYTKAPESLTIAEKREIVANLEQAITIQSSLLNLSPMTTLKKNMKLFEKNGIQVDLKEFEALSTEKQSEKIKDLFSQLQEKVGGKLLIKIPYLSPTETIHHEMGHLQDFAKNLKELDIKNMSFGDVWSDVKGGKYTVETDFVGNRWGGMTYNGFSELFKKNPKKFQKRYPDLYEFLTNQEFQQSAGKISAYAQTSIGEFIAEVYGKMVRGEKVADDVMVLYKKYNGPMIPYA
;
A
#
# COMPACT_ATOMS: atom_id res chain seq x y z
N MET A 1 -17.22 -16.92 -7.28
CA MET A 1 -15.83 -17.44 -7.22
C MET A 1 -15.81 -18.67 -6.32
N VAL A 2 -15.01 -19.69 -6.61
CA VAL A 2 -14.86 -20.89 -5.75
C VAL A 2 -13.52 -20.79 -5.03
N PHE A 3 -13.43 -21.28 -3.80
CA PHE A 3 -12.15 -21.36 -3.08
C PHE A 3 -11.21 -22.29 -3.83
N THR A 4 -9.94 -21.92 -3.96
CA THR A 4 -8.91 -22.83 -4.46
C THR A 4 -8.35 -23.58 -3.26
N GLU A 5 -8.28 -24.91 -3.35
CA GLU A 5 -7.58 -25.75 -2.38
C GLU A 5 -6.18 -26.05 -2.92
N LEU A 6 -5.19 -25.40 -2.31
CA LEU A 6 -3.77 -25.66 -2.54
C LEU A 6 -3.21 -26.51 -1.39
N LEU A 7 -1.94 -26.92 -1.51
CA LEU A 7 -1.20 -27.50 -0.39
C LEU A 7 -1.19 -26.50 0.79
N GLU A 8 -1.29 -27.02 2.02
CA GLU A 8 -1.25 -26.19 3.24
C GLU A 8 0.06 -25.39 3.32
N HIS A 9 1.14 -25.96 2.81
CA HIS A 9 2.43 -25.31 2.69
C HIS A 9 3.11 -25.66 1.36
N ILE A 10 3.65 -24.65 0.70
CA ILE A 10 4.41 -24.74 -0.55
C ILE A 10 5.82 -24.20 -0.28
N ASP A 11 6.83 -25.04 -0.47
CA ASP A 11 8.25 -24.64 -0.47
C ASP A 11 8.58 -24.01 -1.83
N PHE A 12 8.62 -22.68 -1.87
CA PHE A 12 8.88 -21.95 -3.10
C PHE A 12 10.36 -22.04 -3.50
N LYS A 13 10.60 -22.44 -4.75
CA LYS A 13 11.91 -22.38 -5.38
C LYS A 13 11.78 -21.58 -6.66
N GLU A 14 12.70 -20.64 -6.86
CA GLU A 14 12.74 -19.86 -8.09
C GLU A 14 12.91 -20.78 -9.30
N ALA A 15 12.10 -20.52 -10.32
CA ALA A 15 12.22 -21.16 -11.61
C ALA A 15 13.52 -20.73 -12.29
N LYS A 16 14.09 -21.61 -13.11
CA LYS A 16 15.28 -21.32 -13.93
C LYS A 16 14.92 -20.85 -15.33
N THR A 17 13.68 -21.10 -15.76
CA THR A 17 13.16 -20.67 -17.06
C THR A 17 11.76 -20.08 -16.92
N VAL A 18 11.35 -19.24 -17.89
CA VAL A 18 10.01 -18.66 -17.90
C VAL A 18 8.94 -19.74 -17.96
N ASP A 19 9.16 -20.79 -18.76
CA ASP A 19 8.24 -21.91 -18.91
C ASP A 19 8.07 -22.68 -17.60
N GLU A 20 9.15 -22.91 -16.83
CA GLU A 20 9.08 -23.49 -15.49
C GLU A 20 8.25 -22.60 -14.55
N GLY A 21 8.45 -21.29 -14.57
CA GLY A 21 7.70 -20.34 -13.74
C GLY A 21 6.21 -20.31 -14.09
N ILE A 22 5.87 -20.31 -15.38
CA ILE A 22 4.48 -20.39 -15.85
C ILE A 22 3.87 -21.75 -15.50
N ALA A 23 4.63 -22.85 -15.64
CA ALA A 23 4.16 -24.18 -15.27
C ALA A 23 3.90 -24.27 -13.75
N PHE A 24 4.74 -23.66 -12.92
CA PHE A 24 4.52 -23.57 -11.48
C PHE A 24 3.22 -22.82 -11.16
N ALA A 25 3.03 -21.64 -11.76
CA ALA A 25 1.81 -20.84 -11.59
C ALA A 25 0.54 -21.63 -11.95
N LYS A 26 0.56 -22.36 -13.06
CA LYS A 26 -0.60 -23.15 -13.53
C LYS A 26 -0.81 -24.42 -12.72
N ASN A 27 0.23 -25.19 -12.48
CA ASN A 27 0.11 -26.55 -11.95
C ASN A 27 0.11 -26.60 -10.42
N VAL A 28 0.86 -25.70 -9.77
CA VAL A 28 0.97 -25.63 -8.31
C VAL A 28 -0.01 -24.61 -7.76
N LEU A 29 0.03 -23.37 -8.24
CA LEU A 29 -0.84 -22.27 -7.77
C LEU A 29 -2.25 -22.28 -8.39
N LYS A 30 -2.52 -23.18 -9.34
CA LYS A 30 -3.82 -23.38 -10.01
C LYS A 30 -4.35 -22.14 -10.73
N ILE A 31 -3.46 -21.30 -11.25
CA ILE A 31 -3.81 -20.13 -12.05
C ILE A 31 -4.16 -20.59 -13.45
N GLY A 32 -5.38 -20.31 -13.92
CA GLY A 32 -5.88 -20.84 -15.19
C GLY A 32 -5.09 -20.34 -16.40
N GLU A 33 -4.86 -19.03 -16.45
CA GLU A 33 -4.16 -18.38 -17.56
C GLU A 33 -3.01 -17.50 -17.08
N VAL A 34 -1.88 -17.57 -17.76
CA VAL A 34 -0.71 -16.73 -17.49
C VAL A 34 -0.19 -16.23 -18.82
N ASP A 35 -0.02 -14.92 -18.94
CA ASP A 35 0.53 -14.30 -20.14
C ASP A 35 1.90 -14.88 -20.50
N LYS A 36 2.16 -15.09 -21.79
CA LYS A 36 3.46 -15.60 -22.27
C LYS A 36 4.58 -14.56 -22.23
N GLY A 37 4.24 -13.29 -22.06
CA GLY A 37 5.18 -12.17 -22.10
C GLY A 37 5.99 -11.95 -20.82
N PHE A 38 5.74 -12.73 -19.77
CA PHE A 38 6.49 -12.63 -18.50
C PHE A 38 8.00 -12.83 -18.73
N THR A 39 8.80 -12.05 -18.02
CA THR A 39 10.23 -12.33 -17.83
C THR A 39 10.42 -13.34 -16.70
N LEU A 40 11.61 -13.95 -16.61
CA LEU A 40 11.93 -14.90 -15.55
C LEU A 40 11.82 -14.25 -14.16
N ASP A 41 12.35 -13.04 -14.01
CA ASP A 41 12.27 -12.26 -12.77
C ASP A 41 10.81 -11.93 -12.42
N ALA A 42 10.00 -11.51 -13.39
CA ALA A 42 8.59 -11.18 -13.16
C ALA A 42 7.75 -12.37 -12.72
N ILE A 43 7.94 -13.55 -13.33
CA ILE A 43 7.16 -14.73 -12.95
C ILE A 43 7.60 -15.28 -11.60
N ASN A 44 8.90 -15.25 -11.27
CA ASN A 44 9.39 -15.64 -9.95
C ASN A 44 8.90 -14.69 -8.87
N PHE A 45 8.96 -13.38 -9.11
CA PHE A 45 8.40 -12.36 -8.22
C PHE A 45 6.92 -12.62 -7.92
N ALA A 46 6.11 -12.80 -8.97
CA ALA A 46 4.68 -13.02 -8.82
C ALA A 46 4.35 -14.33 -8.10
N ASN A 47 5.02 -15.42 -8.47
CA ASN A 47 4.83 -16.72 -7.83
C ASN A 47 5.22 -16.68 -6.35
N LYS A 48 6.32 -16.01 -5.99
CA LYS A 48 6.76 -15.88 -4.61
C LYS A 48 5.70 -15.22 -3.73
N GLY A 49 5.21 -14.03 -4.10
CA GLY A 49 4.19 -13.33 -3.31
C GLY A 49 2.86 -14.09 -3.23
N LEU A 50 2.50 -14.84 -4.29
CA LEU A 50 1.33 -15.71 -4.28
C LEU A 50 1.50 -16.94 -3.39
N VAL A 51 2.69 -17.54 -3.34
CA VAL A 51 3.01 -18.62 -2.40
C VAL A 51 2.98 -18.12 -0.96
N GLU A 52 3.55 -16.95 -0.68
CA GLU A 52 3.53 -16.33 0.65
C GLU A 52 2.07 -16.14 1.13
N ALA A 53 1.21 -15.58 0.28
CA ALA A 53 -0.23 -15.47 0.58
C ALA A 53 -0.91 -16.83 0.74
N ALA A 54 -0.61 -17.81 -0.12
CA ALA A 54 -1.18 -19.15 -0.05
C ALA A 54 -0.81 -19.87 1.26
N ASN A 55 0.47 -19.82 1.64
CA ASN A 55 1.00 -20.43 2.86
C ASN A 55 0.38 -19.81 4.11
N ALA A 56 0.25 -18.47 4.15
CA ALA A 56 -0.43 -17.81 5.26
C ALA A 56 -1.87 -18.32 5.42
N ASN A 57 -2.58 -18.52 4.30
CA ASN A 57 -3.96 -19.03 4.27
C ASN A 57 -4.07 -20.55 4.33
N LYS A 58 -2.97 -21.29 4.57
CA LYS A 58 -2.97 -22.76 4.60
C LYS A 58 -3.54 -23.38 3.33
N GLY A 59 -3.23 -22.77 2.18
CA GLY A 59 -3.71 -23.17 0.87
C GLY A 59 -5.20 -22.91 0.61
N LYS A 60 -5.93 -22.27 1.53
CA LYS A 60 -7.39 -22.01 1.42
C LYS A 60 -7.66 -20.54 1.16
N LEU A 61 -7.59 -20.15 -0.10
CA LEU A 61 -7.78 -18.77 -0.53
C LEU A 61 -8.34 -18.69 -1.95
N PHE A 62 -8.76 -17.50 -2.34
CA PHE A 62 -9.08 -17.21 -3.73
C PHE A 62 -7.81 -16.83 -4.47
N MET A 63 -7.41 -17.69 -5.41
CA MET A 63 -6.29 -17.40 -6.30
C MET A 63 -6.74 -16.57 -7.50
N PRO A 64 -5.87 -15.73 -8.08
CA PRO A 64 -6.16 -15.07 -9.34
C PRO A 64 -6.45 -16.11 -10.41
N LYS A 65 -7.50 -15.88 -11.22
CA LYS A 65 -7.81 -16.76 -12.35
C LYS A 65 -6.82 -16.61 -13.49
N LYS A 66 -6.31 -15.39 -13.65
CA LYS A 66 -5.39 -15.01 -14.70
C LYS A 66 -4.32 -14.06 -14.19
N MET A 67 -3.13 -14.18 -14.76
CA MET A 67 -2.02 -13.27 -14.56
C MET A 67 -1.66 -12.54 -15.85
N TYR A 68 -1.63 -11.22 -15.76
CA TYR A 68 -1.20 -10.33 -16.84
C TYR A 68 0.19 -9.76 -16.58
N TYR A 69 0.97 -9.62 -17.65
CA TYR A 69 2.23 -8.87 -17.62
C TYR A 69 2.16 -7.74 -18.64
N ARG A 70 1.96 -6.52 -18.15
CA ARG A 70 1.61 -5.38 -18.99
C ARG A 70 2.11 -4.07 -18.42
N ASP A 71 2.10 -3.04 -19.24
CA ASP A 71 2.31 -1.67 -18.76
C ASP A 71 1.08 -1.22 -17.95
N MET A 72 1.29 -0.78 -16.71
CA MET A 72 0.25 -0.22 -15.85
C MET A 72 0.47 1.26 -15.52
N GLY A 73 1.44 1.92 -16.16
CA GLY A 73 1.89 3.25 -15.79
C GLY A 73 2.86 3.24 -14.60
N LYS A 74 3.01 4.37 -13.92
CA LYS A 74 4.08 4.58 -12.93
C LYS A 74 3.66 4.36 -11.48
N ASP A 75 2.37 4.11 -11.23
CA ASP A 75 1.79 4.29 -9.89
C ASP A 75 1.46 2.96 -9.18
N ALA A 76 1.80 1.82 -9.79
CA ALA A 76 1.53 0.51 -9.21
C ALA A 76 2.49 -0.56 -9.73
N LEU A 77 3.10 -1.32 -8.82
CA LEU A 77 3.95 -2.47 -9.14
C LEU A 77 3.13 -3.70 -9.55
N ALA A 78 1.98 -3.89 -8.89
CA ALA A 78 0.98 -4.90 -9.22
C ALA A 78 -0.42 -4.34 -8.95
N GLY A 79 -1.44 -5.00 -9.49
CA GLY A 79 -2.83 -4.60 -9.27
C GLY A 79 -3.80 -5.73 -9.59
N VAL A 80 -4.85 -5.87 -8.80
CA VAL A 80 -5.98 -6.76 -9.13
C VAL A 80 -7.05 -5.99 -9.90
N ILE A 81 -7.61 -6.63 -10.93
CA ILE A 81 -8.73 -6.07 -11.69
C ILE A 81 -10.00 -6.18 -10.83
N LYS A 82 -10.36 -5.05 -10.23
CA LYS A 82 -11.50 -4.90 -9.30
C LYS A 82 -12.84 -4.72 -10.01
N GLU A 83 -12.82 -4.43 -11.31
CA GLU A 83 -14.02 -4.16 -12.10
C GLU A 83 -14.79 -5.46 -12.37
N ILE A 84 -15.90 -5.66 -11.65
CA ILE A 84 -16.73 -6.88 -11.68
C ILE A 84 -17.23 -7.22 -13.09
N GLN A 85 -17.47 -6.19 -13.92
CA GLN A 85 -17.96 -6.32 -15.29
C GLN A 85 -16.87 -6.76 -16.27
N SER A 86 -15.61 -6.57 -15.87
CA SER A 86 -14.50 -6.95 -16.71
C SER A 86 -14.52 -8.47 -16.88
N PRO A 87 -14.37 -9.00 -18.11
CA PRO A 87 -14.12 -10.43 -18.30
C PRO A 87 -12.83 -10.88 -17.61
N HIS A 88 -12.04 -9.94 -17.09
CA HIS A 88 -10.78 -10.15 -16.40
C HIS A 88 -10.89 -9.87 -14.90
N PHE A 89 -12.10 -9.71 -14.36
CA PHE A 89 -12.34 -9.50 -12.93
C PHE A 89 -11.61 -10.55 -12.06
N GLY A 90 -10.94 -10.08 -11.01
CA GLY A 90 -10.16 -10.90 -10.08
C GLY A 90 -8.83 -11.42 -10.66
N SER A 91 -8.39 -10.90 -11.81
CA SER A 91 -7.07 -11.20 -12.37
C SER A 91 -6.00 -10.31 -11.74
N LEU A 92 -4.80 -10.86 -11.56
CA LEU A 92 -3.62 -10.13 -11.09
C LEU A 92 -2.85 -9.59 -12.29
N SER A 93 -2.50 -8.31 -12.25
CA SER A 93 -1.61 -7.67 -13.21
C SER A 93 -0.29 -7.36 -12.54
N ILE A 94 0.81 -7.68 -13.22
CA ILE A 94 2.16 -7.33 -12.83
C ILE A 94 2.65 -6.26 -13.81
N ASN A 95 3.14 -5.14 -13.28
CA ASN A 95 3.55 -4.01 -14.09
C ASN A 95 4.95 -4.21 -14.65
N LYS A 96 5.06 -4.35 -15.98
CA LYS A 96 6.34 -4.58 -16.66
C LYS A 96 7.38 -3.47 -16.42
N GLN A 97 6.94 -2.23 -16.14
CA GLN A 97 7.83 -1.10 -15.87
C GLN A 97 8.75 -1.34 -14.66
N TYR A 98 8.33 -2.15 -13.69
CA TYR A 98 9.14 -2.50 -12.50
C TYR A 98 10.09 -3.69 -12.73
N PHE A 99 10.23 -4.11 -13.99
CA PHE A 99 11.11 -5.19 -14.45
C PHE A 99 12.01 -4.72 -15.60
N GLU A 100 12.21 -3.41 -15.71
CA GLU A 100 13.02 -2.75 -16.73
C GLU A 100 14.06 -1.86 -16.06
N HIS A 101 15.34 -2.03 -16.41
CA HIS A 101 16.43 -1.25 -15.82
C HIS A 101 16.22 0.26 -15.97
N GLU A 102 15.90 0.72 -17.19
CA GLU A 102 15.73 2.16 -17.47
C GLU A 102 14.69 2.81 -16.57
N THR A 103 13.55 2.15 -16.39
CA THR A 103 12.44 2.67 -15.57
C THR A 103 12.80 2.72 -14.09
N LEU A 104 13.42 1.65 -13.57
CA LEU A 104 13.89 1.60 -12.18
C LEU A 104 15.00 2.63 -11.93
N ASP A 105 15.96 2.75 -12.85
CA ASP A 105 17.08 3.70 -12.75
C ASP A 105 16.55 5.14 -12.73
N LYS A 106 15.58 5.45 -13.60
CA LYS A 106 14.90 6.74 -13.60
C LYS A 106 14.22 7.02 -12.26
N TYR A 107 13.56 6.03 -11.67
CA TYR A 107 12.92 6.18 -10.37
C TYR A 107 13.93 6.44 -9.25
N ILE A 108 14.96 5.59 -9.16
CA ILE A 108 16.02 5.69 -8.15
C ILE A 108 16.74 7.03 -8.28
N ASN A 109 17.13 7.42 -9.50
CA ASN A 109 17.80 8.69 -9.75
C ASN A 109 16.93 9.89 -9.34
N ASN A 110 15.63 9.84 -9.62
CA ASN A 110 14.70 10.90 -9.22
C ASN A 110 14.60 11.02 -7.69
N CYS A 111 14.50 9.89 -6.98
CA CYS A 111 14.43 9.85 -5.52
C CYS A 111 15.74 10.30 -4.86
N LEU A 112 16.88 9.88 -5.40
CA LEU A 112 18.21 10.23 -4.89
C LEU A 112 18.72 11.60 -5.38
N GLY A 113 18.03 12.23 -6.33
CA GLY A 113 18.42 13.51 -6.91
C GLY A 113 19.66 13.45 -7.83
N ILE A 114 20.00 12.27 -8.35
CA ILE A 114 21.16 12.07 -9.24
C ILE A 114 20.88 12.71 -10.61
N GLY A 115 21.86 13.42 -11.16
CA GLY A 115 21.77 14.06 -12.48
C GLY A 115 21.06 15.42 -12.50
N LYS A 116 20.57 15.92 -11.37
CA LYS A 116 20.08 17.30 -11.26
C LYS A 116 21.29 18.25 -11.19
N LYS A 117 21.47 19.11 -12.21
CA LYS A 117 22.47 20.20 -12.20
C LYS A 117 22.29 21.01 -10.92
N GLU A 118 23.39 21.21 -10.20
CA GLU A 118 23.39 21.81 -8.88
C GLU A 118 22.60 23.11 -8.80
N THR A 119 21.63 23.13 -7.88
CA THR A 119 21.53 24.24 -6.94
C THR A 119 21.60 23.65 -5.53
N THR A 120 22.80 23.74 -4.94
CA THR A 120 23.12 23.46 -3.52
C THR A 120 23.16 21.98 -3.07
N ALA A 121 24.38 21.44 -3.07
CA ALA A 121 24.93 20.47 -2.10
C ALA A 121 24.03 19.28 -1.65
N SER A 122 23.98 18.17 -2.41
CA SER A 122 23.38 16.93 -1.86
C SER A 122 23.84 15.57 -2.40
N ALA A 123 24.85 15.47 -3.27
CA ALA A 123 25.28 14.17 -3.81
C ALA A 123 25.89 13.21 -2.75
N ALA A 124 26.46 13.74 -1.65
CA ALA A 124 26.95 12.94 -0.51
C ALA A 124 25.99 12.90 0.69
N LYS A 125 24.85 13.62 0.64
CA LYS A 125 23.81 13.65 1.68
C LYS A 125 22.65 12.69 1.38
N ALA A 126 22.37 12.42 0.10
CA ALA A 126 21.25 11.56 -0.32
C ALA A 126 21.42 10.08 0.04
N ALA A 127 22.66 9.57 0.09
CA ALA A 127 22.96 8.18 0.44
C ALA A 127 22.94 7.89 1.95
N SER A 128 22.60 8.87 2.81
CA SER A 128 22.33 8.65 4.25
C SER A 128 21.19 9.51 4.79
N SER A 129 20.55 10.31 3.93
CA SER A 129 19.42 11.15 4.28
C SER A 129 18.67 11.55 3.02
N ALA A 130 17.50 10.96 2.79
CA ALA A 130 16.51 11.51 1.88
C ALA A 130 16.00 12.85 2.45
N THR A 131 16.81 13.91 2.34
CA THR A 131 16.40 15.26 2.74
C THR A 131 15.63 15.88 1.59
N ALA A 132 14.30 15.78 1.61
CA ALA A 132 13.46 16.69 0.87
C ALA A 132 13.52 18.07 1.54
N LYS A 133 13.99 19.10 0.82
CA LYS A 133 13.82 20.51 1.22
C LYS A 133 12.33 20.86 1.08
N ALA A 134 11.56 20.71 2.14
CA ALA A 134 10.32 21.46 2.31
C ALA A 134 10.67 22.81 2.94
N LYS A 135 9.90 23.84 2.62
CA LYS A 135 10.21 25.25 2.85
C LYS A 135 9.91 25.75 4.27
N ASP A 136 9.89 24.85 5.25
CA ASP A 136 9.71 25.11 6.68
C ASP A 136 10.78 24.32 7.46
N ASP A 137 11.34 24.89 8.52
CA ASP A 137 12.59 24.54 9.25
C ASP A 137 12.69 23.12 9.87
N PHE A 138 11.80 22.22 9.51
CA PHE A 138 11.69 20.88 10.06
C PHE A 138 12.28 19.80 9.14
N CYS A 139 13.32 19.08 9.60
CA CYS A 139 14.07 18.14 8.76
C CYS A 139 14.41 16.81 9.46
N PHE A 140 13.82 15.72 8.96
CA PHE A 140 14.20 14.36 9.33
C PHE A 140 15.28 13.78 8.41
N ILE A 141 16.06 12.84 8.96
CA ILE A 141 16.83 11.86 8.20
C ILE A 141 16.06 10.55 8.19
N CYS A 142 15.75 10.02 7.01
CA CYS A 142 15.29 8.65 6.86
C CYS A 142 16.48 7.69 6.81
N GLN A 143 16.50 6.71 7.71
CA GLN A 143 17.42 5.58 7.67
C GLN A 143 16.68 4.34 7.21
N VAL A 144 16.96 3.91 5.99
CA VAL A 144 16.53 2.61 5.46
C VAL A 144 17.38 1.48 6.04
N ASP A 145 16.95 0.24 5.79
CA ASP A 145 17.70 -0.96 6.16
C ASP A 145 19.15 -0.92 5.64
N ASN A 146 20.09 -1.49 6.42
CA ASN A 146 21.52 -1.44 6.09
C ASN A 146 21.84 -2.16 4.77
N ASN A 147 21.11 -3.20 4.40
CA ASN A 147 21.29 -3.90 3.13
C ASN A 147 20.84 -3.02 1.96
N ILE A 148 19.72 -2.31 2.11
CA ILE A 148 19.25 -1.33 1.12
C ILE A 148 20.25 -0.18 1.00
N LEU A 149 20.82 0.26 2.12
CA LEU A 149 21.86 1.28 2.13
C LEU A 149 23.12 0.84 1.36
N ASP A 150 23.54 -0.42 1.51
CA ASP A 150 24.64 -0.99 0.73
C ASP A 150 24.30 -1.05 -0.77
N MET A 151 23.10 -1.53 -1.12
CA MET A 151 22.63 -1.54 -2.50
C MET A 151 22.62 -0.14 -3.13
N ILE A 152 22.15 0.88 -2.41
CA ILE A 152 22.19 2.28 -2.86
C ILE A 152 23.64 2.75 -3.07
N LYS A 153 24.58 2.39 -2.19
CA LYS A 153 26.00 2.74 -2.35
C LYS A 153 26.66 2.05 -3.53
N ARG A 154 26.28 0.80 -3.83
CA ARG A 154 26.73 0.09 -5.03
C ARG A 154 26.13 0.74 -6.28
N TYR A 155 24.83 1.02 -6.26
CA TYR A 155 24.12 1.68 -7.34
C TYR A 155 24.73 3.04 -7.71
N THR A 156 25.05 3.90 -6.73
CA THR A 156 25.62 5.23 -7.01
C THR A 156 27.01 5.18 -7.63
N LYS A 157 27.75 4.08 -7.47
CA LYS A 157 29.07 3.88 -8.07
C LYS A 157 28.99 3.24 -9.45
N ALA A 158 28.13 2.24 -9.60
CA ALA A 158 28.00 1.42 -10.79
C ALA A 158 26.55 0.91 -10.90
N PRO A 159 25.60 1.70 -11.44
CA PRO A 159 24.18 1.32 -11.53
C PRO A 159 23.94 -0.01 -12.26
N GLU A 160 24.78 -0.34 -13.24
CA GLU A 160 24.76 -1.58 -14.03
C GLU A 160 25.20 -2.82 -13.23
N SER A 161 25.83 -2.64 -12.07
CA SER A 161 26.24 -3.75 -11.21
C SER A 161 25.09 -4.39 -10.44
N LEU A 162 23.93 -3.73 -10.36
CA LEU A 162 22.76 -4.25 -9.68
C LEU A 162 21.83 -4.98 -10.63
N THR A 163 21.28 -6.09 -10.14
CA THR A 163 20.19 -6.80 -10.79
C THR A 163 18.89 -5.98 -10.78
N ILE A 164 17.95 -6.34 -11.66
CA ILE A 164 16.59 -5.73 -11.67
C ILE A 164 15.90 -5.92 -10.31
N ALA A 165 16.04 -7.10 -9.70
CA ALA A 165 15.48 -7.39 -8.39
C ALA A 165 16.04 -6.47 -7.29
N GLU A 166 17.37 -6.29 -7.22
CA GLU A 166 17.98 -5.35 -6.26
C GLU A 166 17.53 -3.90 -6.50
N LYS A 167 17.40 -3.47 -7.76
CA LYS A 167 16.87 -2.13 -8.06
C LYS A 167 15.42 -1.98 -7.61
N ARG A 168 14.59 -3.01 -7.77
CA ARG A 168 13.20 -3.03 -7.28
C ARG A 168 13.13 -2.98 -5.74
N GLU A 169 14.04 -3.66 -5.05
CA GLU A 169 14.19 -3.55 -3.58
C GLU A 169 14.50 -2.10 -3.15
N ILE A 170 15.43 -1.44 -3.84
CA ILE A 170 15.72 -0.01 -3.60
C ILE A 170 14.46 0.83 -3.81
N VAL A 171 13.76 0.68 -4.94
CA VAL A 171 12.57 1.46 -5.27
C VAL A 171 11.49 1.31 -4.19
N ALA A 172 11.14 0.07 -3.81
CA ALA A 172 10.13 -0.21 -2.79
C ALA A 172 10.46 0.47 -1.44
N ASN A 173 11.73 0.42 -1.03
CA ASN A 173 12.16 1.01 0.25
C ASN A 173 12.29 2.54 0.20
N LEU A 174 12.62 3.12 -0.95
CA LEU A 174 12.59 4.58 -1.14
C LEU A 174 11.15 5.11 -1.17
N GLU A 175 10.23 4.40 -1.83
CA GLU A 175 8.79 4.68 -1.81
C GLU A 175 8.21 4.65 -0.39
N GLN A 176 8.59 3.63 0.38
CA GLN A 176 8.20 3.50 1.77
C GLN A 176 8.73 4.67 2.61
N ALA A 177 9.98 5.09 2.39
CA ALA A 177 10.57 6.22 3.09
C ALA A 177 9.81 7.53 2.80
N ILE A 178 9.49 7.80 1.52
CA ILE A 178 8.69 8.96 1.10
C ILE A 178 7.31 8.92 1.75
N THR A 179 6.66 7.75 1.70
CA THR A 179 5.32 7.55 2.27
C THR A 179 5.31 7.76 3.78
N ILE A 180 6.24 7.18 4.52
CA ILE A 180 6.35 7.34 5.98
C ILE A 180 6.63 8.80 6.33
N GLN A 181 7.52 9.48 5.59
CA GLN A 181 7.80 10.89 5.82
C GLN A 181 6.54 11.75 5.64
N SER A 182 5.77 11.54 4.56
CA SER A 182 4.49 12.21 4.36
C SER A 182 3.45 11.84 5.43
N SER A 183 3.45 10.58 5.88
CA SER A 183 2.47 10.04 6.83
C SER A 183 2.69 10.52 8.26
N LEU A 184 3.94 10.56 8.72
CA LEU A 184 4.31 11.09 10.05
C LEU A 184 3.86 12.53 10.22
N LEU A 185 3.85 13.30 9.13
CA LEU A 185 3.53 14.71 9.14
C LEU A 185 2.05 15.03 8.98
N ASN A 186 1.27 14.16 8.32
CA ASN A 186 -0.06 14.56 7.85
C ASN A 186 -1.18 13.53 8.04
N LEU A 187 -0.89 12.25 8.31
CA LEU A 187 -1.88 11.19 8.09
C LEU A 187 -2.38 10.52 9.38
N SER A 188 -1.51 10.27 10.38
CA SER A 188 -1.97 9.75 11.69
C SER A 188 -1.32 10.46 12.90
N PRO A 189 -1.62 11.75 13.10
CA PRO A 189 -0.92 12.58 14.09
C PRO A 189 -1.11 12.08 15.53
N MET A 190 -2.28 11.52 15.88
CA MET A 190 -2.52 10.90 17.19
C MET A 190 -1.64 9.67 17.45
N THR A 191 -1.59 8.74 16.49
CA THR A 191 -0.78 7.53 16.61
C THR A 191 0.69 7.89 16.66
N THR A 192 1.12 8.86 15.84
CA THR A 192 2.47 9.42 15.86
C THR A 192 2.79 9.99 17.23
N LEU A 193 1.90 10.79 17.83
CA LEU A 193 2.08 11.33 19.17
C LEU A 193 2.25 10.22 20.20
N LYS A 194 1.31 9.28 20.27
CA LYS A 194 1.32 8.17 21.25
C LYS A 194 2.59 7.32 21.13
N LYS A 195 3.06 7.02 19.91
CA LYS A 195 4.31 6.27 19.67
C LYS A 195 5.56 7.03 20.15
N ASN A 196 5.53 8.36 20.10
CA ASN A 196 6.68 9.20 20.43
C ASN A 196 6.54 9.92 21.79
N MET A 197 5.50 9.63 22.58
CA MET A 197 5.21 10.35 23.83
C MET A 197 6.39 10.31 24.80
N LYS A 198 6.93 9.11 25.05
CA LYS A 198 8.10 8.92 25.92
C LYS A 198 9.33 9.69 25.44
N LEU A 199 9.47 9.88 24.12
CA LEU A 199 10.57 10.64 23.54
C LEU A 199 10.39 12.14 23.80
N PHE A 200 9.17 12.68 23.64
CA PHE A 200 8.86 14.06 23.98
C PHE A 200 9.05 14.33 25.48
N GLU A 201 8.49 13.48 26.34
CA GLU A 201 8.61 13.58 27.80
C GLU A 201 10.07 13.56 28.26
N LYS A 202 10.89 12.63 27.74
CA LYS A 202 12.32 12.54 28.07
C LYS A 202 13.10 13.80 27.71
N ASN A 203 12.64 14.55 26.71
CA ASN A 203 13.24 15.81 26.30
C ASN A 203 12.54 17.03 26.92
N GLY A 204 11.68 16.84 27.91
CA GLY A 204 11.00 17.95 28.59
C GLY A 204 10.06 18.73 27.66
N ILE A 205 9.45 18.04 26.69
CA ILE A 205 8.35 18.56 25.88
C ILE A 205 7.07 17.97 26.46
N GLN A 206 6.28 18.82 27.10
CA GLN A 206 5.00 18.40 27.65
C GLN A 206 3.94 18.39 26.55
N VAL A 207 3.16 17.31 26.50
CA VAL A 207 2.03 17.19 25.58
C VAL A 207 0.78 16.87 26.36
N ASP A 208 -0.22 17.75 26.29
CA ASP A 208 -1.55 17.46 26.79
C ASP A 208 -2.29 16.60 25.75
N LEU A 209 -2.43 15.31 26.07
CA LEU A 209 -3.14 14.36 25.22
C LEU A 209 -4.61 14.74 25.02
N LYS A 210 -5.29 15.29 26.03
CA LYS A 210 -6.72 15.63 25.94
C LYS A 210 -6.92 16.84 25.06
N GLU A 211 -6.08 17.85 25.21
CA GLU A 211 -6.09 19.02 24.32
C GLU A 211 -5.82 18.58 22.87
N PHE A 212 -4.81 17.72 22.68
CA PHE A 212 -4.45 17.21 21.37
C PHE A 212 -5.58 16.35 20.74
N GLU A 213 -6.26 15.52 21.53
CA GLU A 213 -7.41 14.70 21.10
C GLU A 213 -8.59 15.56 20.63
N ALA A 214 -8.81 16.73 21.23
CA ALA A 214 -9.89 17.65 20.87
C ALA A 214 -9.65 18.42 19.55
N LEU A 215 -8.44 18.41 19.00
CA LEU A 215 -8.10 19.07 17.75
C LEU A 215 -8.63 18.30 16.53
N SER A 216 -8.94 19.03 15.45
CA SER A 216 -9.16 18.41 14.13
C SER A 216 -7.88 17.73 13.63
N THR A 217 -7.98 16.73 12.75
CA THR A 217 -6.82 16.02 12.19
C THR A 217 -5.78 16.96 11.55
N GLU A 218 -6.25 18.03 10.90
CA GLU A 218 -5.38 19.07 10.33
C GLU A 218 -4.60 19.80 11.43
N LYS A 219 -5.28 20.23 12.49
CA LYS A 219 -4.65 20.89 13.65
C LYS A 219 -3.75 19.95 14.45
N GLN A 220 -4.11 18.69 14.56
CA GLN A 220 -3.23 17.65 15.13
C GLN A 220 -1.94 17.51 14.30
N SER A 221 -2.04 17.57 12.98
CA SER A 221 -0.88 17.48 12.07
C SER A 221 0.03 18.69 12.19
N GLU A 222 -0.53 19.90 12.24
CA GLU A 222 0.21 21.13 12.54
C GLU A 222 0.92 21.02 13.91
N LYS A 223 0.20 20.56 14.94
CA LYS A 223 0.76 20.44 16.29
C LYS A 223 1.86 19.38 16.39
N ILE A 224 1.76 18.27 15.64
CA ILE A 224 2.83 17.26 15.59
C ILE A 224 4.10 17.81 14.94
N LYS A 225 3.97 18.62 13.88
CA LYS A 225 5.12 19.32 13.28
C LYS A 225 5.81 20.23 14.30
N ASP A 226 5.03 21.03 15.04
CA ASP A 226 5.53 21.88 16.13
C ASP A 226 6.28 21.07 17.21
N LEU A 227 5.70 19.97 17.69
CA LEU A 227 6.31 19.12 18.70
C LEU A 227 7.65 18.51 18.25
N PHE A 228 7.73 18.03 17.01
CA PHE A 228 8.99 17.51 16.50
C PHE A 228 10.01 18.61 16.20
N SER A 229 9.60 19.81 15.79
CA SER A 229 10.50 20.96 15.66
C SER A 229 11.13 21.32 17.00
N GLN A 230 10.34 21.40 18.07
CA GLN A 230 10.84 21.62 19.44
C GLN A 230 11.80 20.49 19.87
N LEU A 231 11.49 19.24 19.51
CA LEU A 231 12.38 18.12 19.79
C LEU A 231 13.72 18.27 19.07
N GLN A 232 13.69 18.66 17.79
CA GLN A 232 14.88 18.89 16.97
C GLN A 232 15.79 19.98 17.58
N GLU A 233 15.20 21.08 18.04
CA GLU A 233 15.93 22.16 18.73
C GLU A 233 16.60 21.67 20.01
N LYS A 234 15.87 20.91 20.84
CA LYS A 234 16.40 20.43 22.13
C LYS A 234 17.52 19.40 21.99
N VAL A 235 17.45 18.52 20.99
CA VAL A 235 18.50 17.50 20.79
C VAL A 235 19.72 18.03 20.05
N GLY A 236 19.67 19.27 19.52
CA GLY A 236 20.81 19.92 18.86
C GLY A 236 21.27 19.21 17.59
N GLY A 237 20.36 18.57 16.84
CA GLY A 237 20.71 17.74 15.70
C GLY A 237 19.52 17.32 14.86
N LYS A 238 19.77 16.50 13.84
CA LYS A 238 18.72 16.00 12.96
C LYS A 238 18.02 14.80 13.60
N LEU A 239 16.68 14.79 13.52
CA LEU A 239 15.89 13.65 13.96
C LEU A 239 15.99 12.51 12.95
N LEU A 240 16.11 11.29 13.45
CA LEU A 240 16.27 10.08 12.65
C LEU A 240 14.97 9.27 12.66
N ILE A 241 14.43 8.99 11.48
CA ILE A 241 13.32 8.05 11.29
C ILE A 241 13.90 6.77 10.73
N LYS A 242 13.75 5.67 11.48
CA LYS A 242 14.04 4.33 10.95
C LYS A 242 12.88 3.88 10.08
N ILE A 243 13.19 3.58 8.83
CA ILE A 243 12.24 3.05 7.85
C ILE A 243 12.33 1.53 7.94
N PRO A 244 11.25 0.83 8.30
CA PRO A 244 11.24 -0.62 8.27
C PRO A 244 11.47 -1.09 6.84
N TYR A 245 12.18 -2.21 6.70
CA TYR A 245 12.34 -2.87 5.41
C TYR A 245 10.96 -3.21 4.83
N LEU A 246 10.78 -2.89 3.55
CA LEU A 246 9.60 -3.24 2.77
C LEU A 246 10.00 -4.24 1.69
N SER A 247 9.40 -5.43 1.69
CA SER A 247 9.61 -6.37 0.60
C SER A 247 8.78 -5.98 -0.63
N PRO A 248 9.30 -6.08 -1.86
CA PRO A 248 8.50 -5.83 -3.05
C PRO A 248 7.27 -6.74 -3.19
N THR A 249 7.28 -7.96 -2.61
CA THR A 249 6.12 -8.86 -2.66
C THR A 249 4.95 -8.37 -1.80
N GLU A 250 5.16 -7.37 -0.95
CA GLU A 250 4.10 -6.76 -0.15
C GLU A 250 2.97 -6.18 -1.00
N THR A 251 3.28 -5.64 -2.19
CA THR A 251 2.24 -5.21 -3.12
C THR A 251 1.36 -6.38 -3.55
N ILE A 252 1.91 -7.58 -3.75
CA ILE A 252 1.09 -8.77 -4.05
C ILE A 252 0.21 -9.13 -2.85
N HIS A 253 0.73 -9.06 -1.63
CA HIS A 253 -0.07 -9.35 -0.43
C HIS A 253 -1.26 -8.38 -0.29
N HIS A 254 -1.01 -7.10 -0.52
CA HIS A 254 -2.03 -6.06 -0.58
C HIS A 254 -3.10 -6.39 -1.64
N GLU A 255 -2.68 -6.67 -2.88
CA GLU A 255 -3.60 -7.02 -3.96
C GLU A 255 -4.37 -8.31 -3.73
N MET A 256 -3.75 -9.30 -3.10
CA MET A 256 -4.42 -10.52 -2.65
C MET A 256 -5.45 -10.21 -1.56
N GLY A 257 -5.22 -9.21 -0.71
CA GLY A 257 -6.19 -8.71 0.25
C GLY A 257 -7.43 -8.14 -0.42
N HIS A 258 -7.27 -7.32 -1.48
CA HIS A 258 -8.39 -6.90 -2.33
C HIS A 258 -9.13 -8.11 -2.90
N LEU A 259 -8.41 -9.08 -3.48
CA LEU A 259 -9.04 -10.27 -4.07
C LEU A 259 -9.81 -11.10 -3.04
N GLN A 260 -9.25 -11.32 -1.85
CA GLN A 260 -9.94 -12.03 -0.78
C GLN A 260 -11.17 -11.26 -0.30
N ASP A 261 -11.07 -9.94 -0.21
CA ASP A 261 -12.17 -9.07 0.17
C ASP A 261 -13.32 -9.14 -0.83
N PHE A 262 -13.01 -9.02 -2.12
CA PHE A 262 -13.98 -9.21 -3.19
C PHE A 262 -14.62 -10.58 -3.12
N ALA A 263 -13.82 -11.63 -3.01
CA ALA A 263 -14.34 -12.97 -3.10
C ALA A 263 -15.16 -13.38 -1.87
N LYS A 264 -14.88 -12.80 -0.69
CA LYS A 264 -15.70 -12.95 0.51
C LYS A 264 -17.01 -12.18 0.40
N ASN A 265 -16.95 -10.90 0.06
CA ASN A 265 -18.12 -9.99 0.15
C ASN A 265 -18.97 -9.96 -1.13
N LEU A 266 -18.42 -10.34 -2.30
CA LEU A 266 -19.21 -10.50 -3.52
C LEU A 266 -19.83 -11.90 -3.63
N LYS A 267 -19.35 -12.90 -2.89
CA LYS A 267 -20.04 -14.21 -2.80
C LYS A 267 -21.43 -14.08 -2.19
N GLU A 268 -21.65 -13.04 -1.39
CA GLU A 268 -22.92 -12.73 -0.74
C GLU A 268 -23.87 -11.94 -1.65
N LEU A 269 -23.40 -11.46 -2.82
CA LEU A 269 -24.21 -10.80 -3.84
C LEU A 269 -24.49 -11.78 -5.00
N ASP A 270 -25.74 -11.88 -5.45
CA ASP A 270 -26.13 -12.77 -6.55
C ASP A 270 -25.70 -12.21 -7.92
N ILE A 271 -24.40 -12.32 -8.23
CA ILE A 271 -23.73 -11.72 -9.41
C ILE A 271 -24.30 -12.24 -10.75
N LYS A 272 -25.05 -13.35 -10.75
CA LYS A 272 -25.51 -14.01 -11.99
C LYS A 272 -26.60 -13.25 -12.74
N ASN A 273 -27.27 -12.28 -12.11
CA ASN A 273 -28.35 -11.50 -12.74
C ASN A 273 -27.92 -10.09 -13.14
N MET A 274 -26.62 -9.78 -13.11
CA MET A 274 -26.12 -8.43 -13.36
C MET A 274 -25.79 -8.20 -14.85
N SER A 275 -26.52 -7.28 -15.47
CA SER A 275 -26.18 -6.68 -16.77
C SER A 275 -25.65 -5.27 -16.54
N PHE A 276 -24.51 -4.94 -17.16
CA PHE A 276 -23.60 -3.94 -16.60
C PHE A 276 -23.12 -2.87 -17.59
N GLY A 277 -23.61 -2.90 -18.83
CA GLY A 277 -23.39 -1.82 -19.81
C GLY A 277 -23.88 -0.44 -19.36
N ASP A 278 -24.69 -0.38 -18.30
CA ASP A 278 -25.35 0.84 -17.81
C ASP A 278 -24.59 1.56 -16.67
N VAL A 279 -23.60 0.96 -16.00
CA VAL A 279 -22.95 1.57 -14.81
C VAL A 279 -21.98 2.71 -15.16
N TRP A 280 -21.25 2.57 -16.27
CA TRP A 280 -20.25 3.57 -16.67
C TRP A 280 -20.83 4.69 -17.54
N SER A 281 -21.91 4.41 -18.28
CA SER A 281 -22.73 5.45 -18.93
C SER A 281 -23.44 6.32 -17.88
N ASP A 282 -23.83 5.75 -16.74
CA ASP A 282 -24.52 6.45 -15.64
C ASP A 282 -23.61 7.35 -14.78
N VAL A 283 -22.33 7.03 -14.59
CA VAL A 283 -21.37 7.95 -13.94
C VAL A 283 -21.09 9.19 -14.80
N LYS A 284 -21.19 9.07 -16.14
CA LYS A 284 -21.12 10.22 -17.06
C LYS A 284 -22.49 10.89 -17.29
N GLY A 285 -23.60 10.19 -17.05
CA GLY A 285 -24.97 10.61 -17.41
C GLY A 285 -25.93 10.93 -16.26
N GLY A 286 -25.61 10.61 -15.01
CA GLY A 286 -26.35 11.06 -13.83
C GLY A 286 -27.63 10.29 -13.45
N LYS A 287 -27.83 9.04 -13.89
CA LYS A 287 -28.85 8.13 -13.32
C LYS A 287 -28.15 7.05 -12.48
N TYR A 288 -28.77 6.53 -11.42
CA TYR A 288 -28.06 5.72 -10.41
C TYR A 288 -28.94 4.59 -9.83
N THR A 289 -28.36 3.40 -9.62
CA THR A 289 -29.00 2.22 -8.97
C THR A 289 -28.23 1.72 -7.74
N VAL A 290 -28.95 1.00 -6.86
CA VAL A 290 -28.57 0.57 -5.49
C VAL A 290 -27.26 -0.26 -5.40
N GLU A 291 -26.91 -1.00 -6.46
CA GLU A 291 -25.77 -1.95 -6.44
C GLU A 291 -24.41 -1.28 -6.72
N THR A 292 -24.40 -0.13 -7.41
CA THR A 292 -23.20 0.70 -7.59
C THR A 292 -22.76 1.39 -6.30
N ASP A 293 -23.71 1.60 -5.39
CA ASP A 293 -23.50 2.29 -4.11
C ASP A 293 -22.82 1.39 -3.07
N PHE A 294 -23.03 0.06 -3.13
CA PHE A 294 -22.32 -0.91 -2.28
C PHE A 294 -20.85 -1.04 -2.67
N VAL A 295 -20.57 -1.18 -3.97
CA VAL A 295 -19.19 -1.23 -4.50
C VAL A 295 -18.46 0.09 -4.21
N GLY A 296 -19.13 1.23 -4.40
CA GLY A 296 -18.57 2.55 -4.09
C GLY A 296 -18.37 2.81 -2.60
N ASN A 297 -19.20 2.26 -1.72
CA ASN A 297 -19.00 2.32 -0.27
C ASN A 297 -17.71 1.61 0.16
N ARG A 298 -17.45 0.45 -0.43
CA ARG A 298 -16.36 -0.41 0.04
C ARG A 298 -15.05 -0.16 -0.67
N TRP A 299 -15.10 0.02 -1.99
CA TRP A 299 -13.92 0.13 -2.86
C TRP A 299 -13.80 1.49 -3.57
N GLY A 300 -14.73 2.43 -3.31
CA GLY A 300 -14.48 3.85 -3.55
C GLY A 300 -13.49 4.41 -2.53
N GLY A 301 -12.94 5.59 -2.78
CA GLY A 301 -11.89 6.13 -1.92
C GLY A 301 -11.40 7.51 -2.31
N MET A 302 -10.69 8.15 -1.38
CA MET A 302 -10.20 9.52 -1.55
C MET A 302 -9.07 9.67 -2.58
N THR A 303 -8.51 8.54 -3.02
CA THR A 303 -7.52 8.43 -4.11
C THR A 303 -8.16 8.60 -5.49
N TYR A 304 -9.50 8.52 -5.59
CA TYR A 304 -10.23 8.72 -6.83
C TYR A 304 -10.84 10.12 -6.88
N ASN A 305 -10.49 10.90 -7.91
CA ASN A 305 -10.91 12.30 -8.06
C ASN A 305 -12.43 12.50 -7.93
N GLY A 306 -13.25 11.60 -8.49
CA GLY A 306 -14.71 11.71 -8.40
C GLY A 306 -15.28 11.58 -6.98
N PHE A 307 -14.72 10.69 -6.17
CA PHE A 307 -15.13 10.52 -4.76
C PHE A 307 -14.65 11.69 -3.92
N SER A 308 -13.38 12.08 -4.07
CA SER A 308 -12.78 13.20 -3.33
C SER A 308 -13.52 14.51 -3.59
N GLU A 309 -13.87 14.79 -4.85
CA GLU A 309 -14.65 15.97 -5.19
C GLU A 309 -16.08 15.93 -4.64
N LEU A 310 -16.77 14.79 -4.76
CA LEU A 310 -18.14 14.65 -4.26
C LEU A 310 -18.18 14.81 -2.74
N PHE A 311 -17.22 14.22 -2.01
CA PHE A 311 -17.09 14.32 -0.57
C PHE A 311 -16.90 15.78 -0.13
N LYS A 312 -16.00 16.51 -0.80
CA LYS A 312 -15.71 17.91 -0.49
C LYS A 312 -16.84 18.87 -0.86
N LYS A 313 -17.38 18.74 -2.09
CA LYS A 313 -18.37 19.70 -2.63
C LYS A 313 -19.79 19.43 -2.11
N ASN A 314 -20.16 18.17 -1.87
CA ASN A 314 -21.52 17.77 -1.50
C ASN A 314 -21.54 16.64 -0.45
N PRO A 315 -21.06 16.88 0.78
CA PRO A 315 -20.92 15.83 1.81
C PRO A 315 -22.24 15.14 2.16
N LYS A 316 -23.37 15.84 2.17
CA LYS A 316 -24.70 15.22 2.40
C LYS A 316 -25.08 14.23 1.30
N LYS A 317 -24.77 14.56 0.03
CA LYS A 317 -25.01 13.67 -1.11
C LYS A 317 -24.08 12.47 -1.04
N PHE A 318 -22.82 12.69 -0.65
CA PHE A 318 -21.87 11.63 -0.41
C PHE A 318 -22.35 10.69 0.70
N GLN A 319 -22.70 11.20 1.89
CA GLN A 319 -23.19 10.41 3.01
C GLN A 319 -24.43 9.59 2.66
N LYS A 320 -25.41 10.19 1.96
CA LYS A 320 -26.61 9.46 1.53
C LYS A 320 -26.29 8.28 0.62
N ARG A 321 -25.26 8.43 -0.21
CA ARG A 321 -24.90 7.45 -1.25
C ARG A 321 -23.92 6.40 -0.74
N TYR A 322 -22.95 6.84 0.05
CA TYR A 322 -21.88 6.02 0.59
C TYR A 322 -21.83 6.17 2.12
N PRO A 323 -22.85 5.72 2.86
CA PRO A 323 -22.93 5.90 4.32
C PRO A 323 -21.75 5.26 5.07
N ASP A 324 -21.32 4.04 4.68
CA ASP A 324 -20.24 3.34 5.36
C ASP A 324 -18.89 3.98 5.08
N LEU A 325 -18.65 4.38 3.82
CA LEU A 325 -17.44 5.11 3.47
C LEU A 325 -17.40 6.49 4.13
N TYR A 326 -18.55 7.16 4.22
CA TYR A 326 -18.65 8.44 4.91
C TYR A 326 -18.33 8.28 6.40
N GLU A 327 -18.92 7.27 7.06
CA GLU A 327 -18.59 6.95 8.46
C GLU A 327 -17.10 6.65 8.59
N PHE A 328 -16.53 5.80 7.74
CA PHE A 328 -15.11 5.47 7.74
C PHE A 328 -14.21 6.72 7.66
N LEU A 329 -14.53 7.63 6.75
CA LEU A 329 -13.73 8.82 6.47
C LEU A 329 -13.92 9.93 7.52
N THR A 330 -15.05 9.96 8.23
CA THR A 330 -15.37 11.03 9.19
C THR A 330 -15.27 10.61 10.65
N ASN A 331 -15.25 9.31 10.94
CA ASN A 331 -15.06 8.79 12.28
C ASN A 331 -13.57 8.82 12.67
N GLN A 332 -13.24 9.62 13.67
CA GLN A 332 -11.86 9.81 14.12
C GLN A 332 -11.24 8.52 14.68
N GLU A 333 -12.00 7.69 15.40
CA GLU A 333 -11.49 6.42 15.93
C GLU A 333 -11.15 5.44 14.81
N PHE A 334 -11.96 5.41 13.74
CA PHE A 334 -11.71 4.56 12.57
C PHE A 334 -10.46 5.02 11.83
N GLN A 335 -10.33 6.34 11.61
CA GLN A 335 -9.16 6.93 10.98
C GLN A 335 -7.88 6.71 11.82
N GLN A 336 -7.96 6.77 13.14
CA GLN A 336 -6.83 6.45 14.02
C GLN A 336 -6.43 4.98 13.93
N SER A 337 -7.41 4.07 13.93
CA SER A 337 -7.18 2.63 13.78
C SER A 337 -6.54 2.33 12.42
N ALA A 338 -7.11 2.82 11.33
CA ALA A 338 -6.55 2.66 9.99
C ALA A 338 -5.13 3.24 9.87
N GLY A 339 -4.87 4.42 10.46
CA GLY A 339 -3.56 5.06 10.47
C GLY A 339 -2.48 4.30 11.25
N LYS A 340 -2.83 3.35 12.14
CA LYS A 340 -1.85 2.43 12.76
C LYS A 340 -1.26 1.45 11.75
N ILE A 341 -1.99 1.18 10.68
CA ILE A 341 -1.61 0.25 9.62
C ILE A 341 -0.78 0.96 8.57
N SER A 342 -1.38 1.95 7.92
CA SER A 342 -0.70 2.85 7.00
C SER A 342 -1.56 4.07 6.74
N ALA A 343 -0.99 5.10 6.11
CA ALA A 343 -1.80 6.21 5.67
C ALA A 343 -2.69 5.86 4.47
N TYR A 344 -2.26 4.91 3.64
CA TYR A 344 -3.07 4.48 2.50
C TYR A 344 -4.35 3.78 2.96
N ALA A 345 -4.26 3.00 4.05
CA ALA A 345 -5.39 2.40 4.73
C ALA A 345 -6.46 3.42 5.17
N GLN A 346 -6.11 4.69 5.38
CA GLN A 346 -7.09 5.72 5.77
C GLN A 346 -7.96 6.23 4.61
N THR A 347 -7.59 5.90 3.36
CA THR A 347 -8.20 6.48 2.17
C THR A 347 -9.49 5.79 1.72
N SER A 348 -9.70 4.54 2.13
CA SER A 348 -10.93 3.78 1.92
C SER A 348 -11.00 2.52 2.80
N ILE A 349 -12.19 1.93 2.88
CA ILE A 349 -12.40 0.63 3.54
C ILE A 349 -11.63 -0.49 2.82
N GLY A 350 -11.65 -0.51 1.50
CA GLY A 350 -10.94 -1.52 0.70
C GLY A 350 -9.43 -1.49 0.90
N GLU A 351 -8.82 -0.30 0.89
CA GLU A 351 -7.39 -0.15 1.13
C GLU A 351 -7.03 -0.50 2.59
N PHE A 352 -7.87 -0.13 3.56
CA PHE A 352 -7.72 -0.57 4.94
C PHE A 352 -7.67 -2.09 5.06
N ILE A 353 -8.62 -2.78 4.43
CA ILE A 353 -8.71 -4.24 4.48
C ILE A 353 -7.50 -4.90 3.82
N ALA A 354 -7.11 -4.41 2.63
CA ALA A 354 -5.97 -4.93 1.89
C ALA A 354 -4.65 -4.79 2.67
N GLU A 355 -4.43 -3.65 3.31
CA GLU A 355 -3.23 -3.38 4.10
C GLU A 355 -3.18 -4.23 5.39
N VAL A 356 -4.31 -4.38 6.10
CA VAL A 356 -4.38 -5.26 7.28
C VAL A 356 -4.15 -6.71 6.88
N TYR A 357 -4.76 -7.17 5.79
CA TYR A 357 -4.55 -8.51 5.26
C TYR A 357 -3.09 -8.74 4.88
N GLY A 358 -2.45 -7.79 4.20
CA GLY A 358 -1.04 -7.88 3.82
C GLY A 358 -0.11 -8.03 5.02
N LYS A 359 -0.38 -7.32 6.12
CA LYS A 359 0.34 -7.49 7.40
C LYS A 359 0.15 -8.89 8.00
N MET A 360 -1.07 -9.41 8.00
CA MET A 360 -1.35 -10.76 8.49
C MET A 360 -0.64 -11.84 7.66
N VAL A 361 -0.56 -11.69 6.33
CA VAL A 361 0.20 -12.61 5.46
C VAL A 361 1.67 -12.68 5.86
N ARG A 362 2.25 -11.57 6.33
CA ARG A 362 3.64 -11.48 6.79
C ARG A 362 3.85 -11.94 8.23
N GLY A 363 2.80 -12.38 8.92
CA GLY A 363 2.86 -12.74 10.33
C GLY A 363 3.11 -11.54 11.27
N GLU A 364 2.81 -10.32 10.82
CA GLU A 364 2.91 -9.14 11.68
C GLU A 364 1.73 -9.10 12.66
N LYS A 365 2.00 -8.72 13.91
CA LYS A 365 0.96 -8.51 14.90
C LYS A 365 0.11 -7.28 14.56
N VAL A 366 -1.20 -7.47 14.44
CA VAL A 366 -2.17 -6.39 14.25
C VAL A 366 -2.76 -5.99 15.61
N ALA A 367 -2.95 -4.69 15.85
CA ALA A 367 -3.51 -4.20 17.12
C ALA A 367 -5.00 -4.55 17.27
N ASP A 368 -5.46 -4.75 18.51
CA ASP A 368 -6.84 -5.22 18.78
C ASP A 368 -7.91 -4.27 18.23
N ASP A 369 -7.72 -2.96 18.38
CA ASP A 369 -8.66 -1.96 17.87
C ASP A 369 -8.73 -1.93 16.33
N VAL A 370 -7.58 -2.20 15.68
CA VAL A 370 -7.54 -2.42 14.23
C VAL A 370 -8.33 -3.66 13.85
N MET A 371 -8.15 -4.77 14.58
CA MET A 371 -8.87 -6.02 14.29
C MET A 371 -10.38 -5.91 14.56
N VAL A 372 -10.80 -5.09 15.53
CA VAL A 372 -12.22 -4.75 15.74
C VAL A 372 -12.78 -4.04 14.52
N LEU A 373 -12.08 -3.03 14.00
CA LEU A 373 -12.51 -2.32 12.79
C LEU A 373 -12.49 -3.21 11.54
N TYR A 374 -11.46 -4.06 11.41
CA TYR A 374 -11.32 -5.03 10.33
C TYR A 374 -12.50 -6.01 10.31
N LYS A 375 -12.91 -6.52 11.48
CA LYS A 375 -14.08 -7.39 11.64
C LYS A 375 -15.39 -6.64 11.40
N LYS A 376 -15.52 -5.37 11.82
CA LYS A 376 -16.69 -4.52 11.50
C LYS A 376 -16.93 -4.49 10.00
N TYR A 377 -15.87 -4.35 9.21
CA TYR A 377 -16.00 -4.38 7.76
C TYR A 377 -15.90 -5.78 7.17
N ASN A 378 -16.03 -6.88 7.92
CA ASN A 378 -16.00 -8.24 7.39
C ASN A 378 -14.70 -8.61 6.63
N GLY A 379 -13.55 -8.07 7.03
CA GLY A 379 -12.26 -8.40 6.42
C GLY A 379 -11.96 -9.91 6.40
N PRO A 380 -11.26 -10.43 5.38
CA PRO A 380 -10.89 -11.85 5.26
C PRO A 380 -9.90 -12.29 6.35
N MET A 381 -10.29 -13.26 7.18
CA MET A 381 -9.41 -13.78 8.24
C MET A 381 -8.44 -14.82 7.69
N ILE A 382 -7.19 -14.75 8.16
CA ILE A 382 -6.20 -15.80 7.95
C ILE A 382 -6.32 -16.80 9.12
N PRO A 383 -6.24 -18.13 8.90
CA PRO A 383 -6.57 -19.14 9.92
C PRO A 383 -5.79 -19.06 11.25
N TYR A 384 -4.66 -18.34 11.32
CA TYR A 384 -3.84 -18.20 12.55
C TYR A 384 -3.14 -16.83 12.67
N ALA A 385 -3.75 -15.74 12.19
CA ALA A 385 -3.22 -14.39 12.40
C ALA A 385 -3.77 -13.73 13.67
#